data_AF-A0A485LXR5-F1
#
_entry.id   AF-A0A485LXR5-F1
#
_cell.length_a   1.000
_cell.length_b   1.000
_cell.length_c   1.000
_cell.angle_alpha   90.00
_cell.angle_beta   90.00
_cell.angle_gamma   90.00
#
_symmetry.space_group_name_H-M   'P 1'
#
loop_
_entity.id
_entity.type
_entity.pdbx_description
1 polymer ?
#
loop_
_entity_poly.entity_id
_entity_poly.type
_entity_poly.pdbx_seq_one_letter_code
_entity_poly.pdbx_strand_id
1 'polypeptide(L)'
;MEVFPDYVFSVDAVGRVPLPGQSPCYYMTAKENGKWQYSNVVPRHLDRKKFEEWKTHYYKVEGWDPKTGWQKEKVLKDLGLDKAASELKAKGKLK
;
A
#
# COMPACT_ATOMS: atom_id res chain seq x y z
N MET A 1 -10.70 -1.48 -8.82
CA MET A 1 -9.46 -1.70 -8.07
C MET A 1 -8.49 -0.59 -8.40
N GLU A 2 -8.01 0.14 -7.39
CA GLU A 2 -6.99 1.18 -7.57
C GLU A 2 -5.69 0.54 -8.11
N VAL A 3 -5.12 1.14 -9.15
CA VAL A 3 -3.86 0.71 -9.76
C VAL A 3 -2.83 1.80 -9.52
N PHE A 4 -1.80 1.47 -8.73
CA PHE A 4 -0.73 2.42 -8.43
C PHE A 4 0.23 2.58 -9.61
N PRO A 5 0.85 3.76 -9.77
CA PRO A 5 1.82 4.01 -10.82
C PRO A 5 2.98 3.01 -10.79
N ASP A 6 3.40 2.56 -11.98
CA ASP A 6 4.47 1.57 -12.15
C ASP A 6 5.79 2.00 -11.51
N TYR A 7 6.04 3.31 -11.43
CA TYR A 7 7.22 3.92 -10.82
C TYR A 7 7.57 3.32 -9.44
N VAL A 8 6.56 3.06 -8.59
CA VAL A 8 6.76 2.55 -7.22
C VAL A 8 7.30 1.11 -7.21
N PHE A 9 7.10 0.38 -8.30
CA PHE A 9 7.48 -1.02 -8.47
C PHE A 9 8.66 -1.22 -9.43
N SER A 10 9.08 -0.19 -10.16
CA SER A 10 10.10 -0.30 -11.21
C SER A 10 11.29 0.64 -11.04
N VAL A 11 11.18 1.66 -10.18
CA VAL A 11 12.26 2.61 -9.94
C VAL A 11 12.80 2.44 -8.53
N ASP A 12 14.10 2.13 -8.47
CA ASP A 12 14.80 2.01 -7.22
C ASP A 12 14.89 3.35 -6.48
N ALA A 13 14.44 3.35 -5.22
CA ALA A 13 14.78 4.36 -4.25
C ALA A 13 16.27 4.20 -3.90
N VAL A 14 17.11 4.99 -4.55
CA VAL A 14 18.57 4.96 -4.40
C VAL A 14 19.08 5.78 -3.21
N GLY A 15 18.23 6.51 -2.49
CA GLY A 15 18.65 7.39 -1.38
C GLY A 15 19.50 8.58 -1.84
N ARG A 16 19.82 9.51 -0.93
CA ARG A 16 20.77 10.61 -1.17
C ARG A 16 21.70 10.75 0.03
N VAL A 17 22.99 10.96 -0.23
CA VAL A 17 23.98 11.30 0.80
C VAL A 17 24.49 12.71 0.52
N PRO A 18 24.51 13.62 1.52
CA PRO A 18 25.05 14.96 1.34
C PRO A 18 26.58 14.99 1.29
N LEU A 19 27.26 13.90 1.68
CA LEU A 19 28.72 13.76 1.67
C LEU A 19 29.22 13.19 0.33
N PRO A 20 30.15 13.87 -0.36
CA PRO A 20 30.76 13.36 -1.59
C PRO A 20 31.46 12.02 -1.39
N GLY A 21 31.26 11.08 -2.33
CA GLY A 21 31.96 9.80 -2.37
C GLY A 21 31.38 8.68 -1.48
N GLN A 22 30.26 8.92 -0.78
CA GLN A 22 29.61 7.90 0.04
C GLN A 22 28.35 7.32 -0.63
N SER A 23 28.19 6.00 -0.53
CA SER A 23 26.98 5.32 -0.97
C SER A 23 25.81 5.61 -0.01
N PRO A 24 24.60 5.83 -0.53
CA PRO A 24 23.40 5.93 0.28
C PRO A 24 23.21 4.73 1.21
N CYS A 25 23.05 5.04 2.48
CA CYS A 25 22.74 4.07 3.52
C CYS A 25 21.40 4.40 4.16
N TYR A 26 20.46 3.46 4.08
CA TYR A 26 19.23 3.51 4.84
C TYR A 26 19.07 2.14 5.49
N TYR A 27 19.62 1.99 6.68
CA TYR A 27 19.55 0.72 7.39
C TYR A 27 18.20 0.58 8.10
N MET A 28 17.56 -0.57 7.89
CA MET A 28 16.31 -0.92 8.54
C MET A 28 16.39 -2.34 9.08
N THR A 29 15.52 -2.65 10.04
CA THR A 29 15.30 -4.03 10.45
C THR A 29 14.56 -4.75 9.31
N ALA A 30 15.24 -5.69 8.65
CA ALA A 30 14.72 -6.48 7.55
C ALA A 30 14.64 -7.96 7.94
N LYS A 31 13.69 -8.67 7.34
CA LYS A 31 13.58 -10.12 7.46
C LYS A 31 14.01 -10.77 6.17
N GLU A 32 15.21 -11.34 6.15
CA GLU A 32 15.80 -11.99 4.99
C GLU A 32 15.95 -13.49 5.29
N ASN A 33 15.46 -14.34 4.38
CA ASN A 33 15.49 -15.80 4.54
C ASN A 33 14.96 -16.29 5.91
N GLY A 34 13.91 -15.62 6.41
CA GLY A 34 13.28 -15.94 7.69
C GLY A 34 13.98 -15.39 8.93
N LYS A 35 15.16 -14.77 8.81
CA LYS A 35 15.92 -14.21 9.94
C LYS A 35 15.83 -12.70 9.96
N TRP A 36 15.71 -12.12 11.15
CA TRP A 36 15.75 -10.68 11.34
C TRP A 36 17.20 -10.21 11.38
N GLN A 37 17.49 -9.14 10.65
CA GLN A 37 18.80 -8.51 10.59
C GLN A 37 18.67 -7.01 10.35
N TYR A 38 19.74 -6.26 10.60
CA TYR A 38 19.83 -4.85 10.22
C TYR A 38 20.59 -4.77 8.89
N SER A 39 19.89 -4.42 7.81
CA SER A 39 20.48 -4.37 6.47
C SER A 39 20.28 -3.01 5.81
N ASN A 40 21.23 -2.62 4.96
CA ASN A 40 21.08 -1.45 4.11
C ASN A 40 20.05 -1.78 3.03
N VAL A 41 18.88 -1.16 3.08
CA VAL A 41 17.77 -1.44 2.17
C VAL A 41 17.76 -0.48 0.98
N VAL A 42 18.93 -0.12 0.47
CA VAL A 42 19.10 0.76 -0.68
C VAL A 42 20.08 0.08 -1.66
N PRO A 43 19.76 0.02 -2.97
CA PRO A 43 18.49 0.42 -3.59
C PRO A 43 17.31 -0.48 -3.19
N ARG A 44 16.08 0.05 -3.28
CA ARG A 44 14.85 -0.74 -3.10
C ARG A 44 13.67 -0.18 -3.89
N HIS A 45 12.75 -1.05 -4.28
CA HIS A 45 11.40 -0.71 -4.72
C HIS A 45 10.41 -1.71 -4.10
N LEU A 46 9.10 -1.48 -4.25
CA LEU A 46 8.10 -2.42 -3.74
C LEU A 46 7.93 -3.60 -4.70
N ASP A 47 7.84 -4.81 -4.15
CA ASP A 47 7.37 -5.98 -4.90
C ASP A 47 5.87 -5.82 -5.19
N ARG A 48 5.51 -5.72 -6.47
CA ARG A 48 4.11 -5.52 -6.89
C ARG A 48 3.19 -6.61 -6.39
N LYS A 49 3.60 -7.88 -6.51
CA LYS A 49 2.76 -9.01 -6.14
C LYS A 49 2.47 -8.98 -4.64
N LYS A 50 3.51 -8.80 -3.82
CA LYS A 50 3.36 -8.69 -2.36
C LYS A 50 2.54 -7.47 -1.95
N PHE A 51 2.67 -6.36 -2.67
CA PHE A 51 1.85 -5.17 -2.43
C PHE A 51 0.36 -5.42 -2.71
N GLU A 52 0.03 -6.08 -3.83
CA GLU A 52 -1.35 -6.43 -4.15
C GLU A 52 -1.96 -7.45 -3.17
N GLU A 53 -1.15 -8.42 -2.70
CA GLU A 53 -1.52 -9.34 -1.62
C GLU A 53 -1.82 -8.58 -0.32
N TRP A 54 -0.92 -7.68 0.10
CA TRP A 54 -1.11 -6.84 1.27
C TRP A 54 -2.36 -5.95 1.15
N LYS A 55 -2.56 -5.30 0.00
CA LYS A 55 -3.72 -4.44 -0.28
C LYS A 55 -5.03 -5.22 -0.16
N THR A 56 -5.05 -6.45 -0.67
CA THR A 56 -6.19 -7.36 -0.53
C THR A 56 -6.46 -7.72 0.94
N HIS A 57 -5.41 -7.97 1.73
CA HIS A 57 -5.54 -8.21 3.17
C HIS A 57 -6.08 -6.99 3.90
N TYR A 58 -5.53 -5.80 3.63
CA TYR A 58 -5.99 -4.54 4.18
C TYR A 58 -7.48 -4.31 3.91
N TYR A 59 -7.93 -4.46 2.66
CA TYR A 59 -9.35 -4.30 2.31
C TYR A 59 -10.25 -5.26 3.07
N LYS A 60 -9.84 -6.52 3.27
CA LYS A 60 -10.64 -7.48 4.04
C LYS A 60 -10.76 -7.07 5.51
N VAL A 61 -9.66 -6.63 6.11
CA VAL A 61 -9.60 -6.21 7.53
C VAL A 61 -10.46 -4.96 7.75
N GLU A 62 -10.35 -3.97 6.87
CA GLU A 62 -11.09 -2.71 6.98
C GLU A 62 -12.56 -2.82 6.52
N GLY A 63 -12.98 -3.98 6.01
CA GLY A 63 -14.35 -4.20 5.54
C GLY A 63 -14.65 -3.53 4.19
N TRP A 64 -13.65 -3.41 3.33
CA TRP A 64 -13.78 -2.89 1.96
C TRP A 64 -14.01 -4.05 0.98
N ASP A 65 -14.50 -3.75 -0.22
CA ASP A 65 -14.61 -4.71 -1.32
C ASP A 65 -13.27 -4.81 -2.07
N PRO A 66 -12.59 -5.97 -2.08
CA PRO A 66 -11.29 -6.10 -2.74
C PRO A 66 -11.31 -5.91 -4.26
N LYS A 67 -12.47 -6.07 -4.92
CA LYS A 67 -12.57 -5.90 -6.38
C LYS A 67 -12.59 -4.43 -6.78
N THR A 68 -13.27 -3.61 -5.99
CA THR A 68 -13.44 -2.19 -6.27
C THR A 68 -12.39 -1.34 -5.55
N GLY A 69 -12.01 -1.74 -4.33
CA GLY A 69 -11.22 -0.95 -3.39
C GLY A 69 -12.08 0.03 -2.58
N TRP A 70 -13.40 -0.17 -2.55
CA TRP A 70 -14.35 0.76 -1.93
C TRP A 70 -14.82 0.22 -0.58
N GLN A 71 -15.08 1.10 0.38
CA GLN A 71 -15.70 0.70 1.65
C GLN A 71 -17.10 0.13 1.40
N LYS A 72 -17.46 -0.92 2.14
CA LYS A 72 -18.84 -1.43 2.12
C LYS A 72 -19.79 -0.40 2.72
N GLU A 73 -21.05 -0.42 2.27
CA GLU A 73 -22.10 0.49 2.77
C GLU A 73 -22.17 0.48 4.30
N LYS A 74 -22.10 -0.71 4.92
CA LYS A 74 -22.09 -0.85 6.38
C LYS A 74 -20.95 -0.06 7.04
N VAL A 75 -19.72 -0.19 6.53
CA VAL A 75 -18.54 0.49 7.10
C VAL A 75 -18.70 2.01 7.00
N LEU A 76 -19.20 2.51 5.88
CA LEU A 76 -19.47 3.94 5.73
C LEU A 76 -20.50 4.44 6.75
N LYS A 77 -21.59 3.70 6.97
CA LYS A 77 -22.62 4.07 7.97
C LYS A 77 -22.10 3.98 9.40
N ASP A 78 -21.32 2.94 9.74
CA ASP A 78 -20.69 2.80 11.05
C ASP A 78 -19.74 3.98 11.37
N LEU A 79 -19.14 4.58 10.33
CA LEU A 79 -18.31 5.78 10.43
C LEU A 79 -19.10 7.12 10.41
N GLY A 80 -20.44 7.07 10.36
CA GLY A 80 -21.30 8.26 10.25
C GLY A 80 -21.25 8.94 8.88
N LEU A 81 -20.86 8.21 7.82
CA LEU A 81 -20.73 8.70 6.45
C LEU A 81 -21.95 8.33 5.58
N ASP A 82 -23.17 8.40 6.15
CA ASP A 82 -24.42 8.02 5.48
C ASP A 82 -24.62 8.75 4.15
N LYS A 83 -24.27 10.04 4.09
CA LYS A 83 -24.37 10.82 2.84
C LYS A 83 -23.47 10.26 1.74
N ALA A 84 -22.25 9.85 2.08
CA ALA A 84 -21.33 9.22 1.13
C ALA A 84 -21.87 7.86 0.71
N ALA A 85 -22.35 7.04 1.65
CA ALA A 85 -22.96 5.75 1.34
C ALA A 85 -24.11 5.87 0.33
N SER A 86 -25.03 6.81 0.56
CA SER A 86 -26.15 7.09 -0.34
C SER A 86 -25.72 7.56 -1.72
N GLU A 87 -24.76 8.48 -1.81
CA GLU A 87 -24.25 9.01 -3.09
C GLU A 87 -23.55 7.91 -3.92
N LEU A 88 -22.70 7.10 -3.28
CA LEU A 88 -21.98 6.02 -3.96
C LEU A 88 -22.94 4.91 -4.40
N LYS A 89 -23.99 4.64 -3.63
CA LYS A 89 -25.07 3.70 -4.00
C LYS A 89 -25.90 4.23 -5.17
N ALA A 90 -26.30 5.51 -5.13
CA ALA A 90 -27.04 6.16 -6.22
C ALA A 90 -26.27 6.13 -7.55
N LYS A 91 -24.93 6.18 -7.50
CA LYS A 91 -24.04 6.05 -8.67
C LYS A 91 -23.73 4.61 -9.08
N GLY A 92 -24.37 3.61 -8.46
CA GLY A 92 -24.19 2.19 -8.77
C GLY A 92 -22.80 1.64 -8.42
N LYS A 93 -22.12 2.27 -7.47
CA LYS A 93 -20.74 1.91 -7.11
C LYS A 93 -20.65 1.05 -5.85
N LEU A 94 -21.61 1.18 -4.95
CA LEU A 94 -21.87 0.21 -3.90
C LEU A 94 -22.93 -0.76 -4.42
N LYS A 95 -22.67 -2.06 -4.27
CA LYS A 95 -23.62 -3.13 -4.58
C LYS A 95 -24.23 -3.68 -3.30
#